data_AF-A0AA43RP61-F1
#
_entry.id   AF-A0AA43RP61-F1
#
_cell.length_a   1.000
_cell.length_b   1.000
_cell.length_c   1.000
_cell.angle_alpha   90.00
_cell.angle_beta   90.00
_cell.angle_gamma   90.00
#
_symmetry.space_group_name_H-M   'P 1'
#
loop_
_entity.id
_entity.type
_entity.pdbx_description
1 polymer ?
#
loop_
_entity_poly.entity_id
_entity_poly.type
_entity_poly.pdbx_seq_one_letter_code
_entity_poly.pdbx_strand_id
1 'polypeptide(L)'
;MKSNQISMIVASLILGVSFIIGCLITNGDKELEVDQDQTPSIVTADKLLIDIKETALYLNMTEDQVMNIIKTEHENLSRSGIFQGTMFPYIRVGNEYLFNKDLLTTWVSDASLNRRVYLNGQTK
;
A
#
# COMPACT_ATOMS: atom_id res chain seq x y z
N MET A 1 6.31 56.15 -26.25
CA MET A 1 6.67 54.74 -26.50
C MET A 1 7.33 54.01 -25.30
N LYS A 2 7.33 54.55 -24.06
CA LYS A 2 7.96 53.89 -22.88
C LYS A 2 7.01 53.07 -21.98
N SER A 3 5.69 53.24 -22.10
CA SER A 3 4.67 52.56 -21.27
C SER A 3 4.50 51.07 -21.57
N ASN A 4 4.72 50.66 -22.82
CA ASN A 4 4.41 49.29 -23.27
C ASN A 4 5.48 48.29 -22.80
N GLN A 5 6.72 48.74 -22.60
CA GLN A 5 7.81 47.91 -22.08
C GLN A 5 7.59 47.58 -20.59
N ILE A 6 7.09 48.56 -19.81
CA ILE A 6 6.77 48.35 -18.39
C ILE A 6 5.58 47.38 -18.25
N SER A 7 4.58 47.48 -19.14
CA SER A 7 3.44 46.57 -19.15
C SER A 7 3.83 45.12 -19.45
N MET A 8 4.79 44.88 -20.35
CA MET A 8 5.33 43.53 -20.61
C MET A 8 6.09 42.97 -19.39
N ILE A 9 6.90 43.80 -18.72
CA ILE A 9 7.65 43.37 -17.53
C ILE A 9 6.69 42.98 -16.40
N VAL A 10 5.66 43.80 -16.14
CA VAL A 10 4.65 43.52 -15.11
C VAL A 10 3.85 42.26 -15.43
N ALA A 11 3.48 42.03 -16.69
CA ALA A 11 2.77 40.82 -17.10
C ALA A 11 3.60 39.54 -16.88
N SER A 12 4.89 39.57 -17.19
CA SER A 12 5.79 38.42 -16.96
C SER A 12 5.98 38.10 -15.47
N LEU A 13 6.00 39.13 -14.62
CA LEU A 13 6.10 38.98 -13.17
C LEU A 13 4.85 38.31 -12.59
N ILE A 14 3.66 38.73 -13.04
CA ILE A 14 2.38 38.16 -12.59
C ILE A 14 2.30 36.68 -12.98
N LEU A 15 2.66 36.32 -14.22
CA LEU A 15 2.66 34.92 -14.66
C LEU A 15 3.64 34.05 -13.86
N GLY A 16 4.83 34.56 -13.56
CA GLY A 16 5.82 33.84 -12.76
C GLY A 16 5.35 33.57 -11.34
N VAL A 17 4.76 34.57 -10.68
CA VAL A 17 4.24 34.44 -9.30
C VAL A 17 3.05 33.48 -9.23
N SER A 18 2.15 33.52 -10.22
CA SER A 18 1.03 32.56 -10.30
C SER A 18 1.50 31.10 -10.45
N PHE A 19 2.59 30.86 -11.20
CA PHE A 19 3.13 29.51 -11.38
C PHE A 19 3.71 28.94 -10.07
N ILE A 20 4.47 29.75 -9.32
CA ILE A 20 5.05 29.32 -8.04
C ILE A 20 3.96 29.04 -6.99
N ILE A 21 2.92 29.89 -6.91
CA ILE A 21 1.79 29.67 -5.99
C ILE A 21 0.99 28.43 -6.37
N GLY A 22 0.79 28.17 -7.67
CA GLY A 22 0.12 26.96 -8.16
C GLY A 22 0.85 25.67 -7.80
N CYS A 23 2.19 25.65 -7.90
CA CYS A 23 2.99 24.51 -7.46
C CYS A 23 2.94 24.30 -5.93
N LEU A 24 2.90 25.38 -5.14
CA LEU A 24 2.83 25.31 -3.68
C LEU A 24 1.50 24.75 -3.16
N ILE A 25 0.38 25.05 -3.84
CA ILE A 25 -0.96 24.49 -3.51
C ILE A 25 -1.05 22.99 -3.84
N THR A 26 -0.22 22.49 -4.76
CA THR A 26 -0.26 21.08 -5.19
C THR A 26 0.55 20.15 -4.26
N ASN A 27 1.32 20.71 -3.31
CA ASN A 27 2.16 19.95 -2.38
C ASN A 27 1.50 19.68 -1.01
N GLY A 28 0.22 19.99 -0.84
CA GLY A 28 -0.58 19.59 0.31
C GLY A 28 -1.51 18.43 -0.05
N ASP A 29 -1.20 17.24 0.47
CA ASP A 29 -2.10 16.09 0.59
C ASP A 29 -2.76 15.57 -0.69
N LYS A 30 -1.93 15.28 -1.70
CA LYS A 30 -2.32 14.33 -2.74
C LYS A 30 -1.60 13.02 -2.49
N GLU A 31 -2.26 12.18 -1.69
CA GLU A 31 -2.27 10.75 -1.97
C GLU A 31 -2.49 10.62 -3.48
N LEU A 32 -1.44 10.15 -4.16
CA LEU A 32 -1.48 9.92 -5.60
C LEU A 32 -2.50 8.81 -5.82
N GLU A 33 -3.76 9.17 -6.03
CA GLU A 33 -4.62 8.38 -6.90
C GLU A 33 -3.95 8.40 -8.27
N VAL A 34 -3.04 7.44 -8.45
CA VAL A 34 -2.57 7.01 -9.75
C VAL A 34 -3.81 6.56 -10.48
N ASP A 35 -4.21 7.36 -11.45
CA ASP A 35 -5.13 6.99 -12.52
C ASP A 35 -4.64 5.63 -13.05
N GLN A 36 -5.34 4.57 -12.68
CA GLN A 36 -5.05 3.22 -13.11
C GLN A 36 -5.54 3.11 -14.55
N ASP A 37 -4.76 3.70 -15.45
CA ASP A 37 -4.86 3.49 -16.87
C ASP A 37 -4.61 1.99 -17.14
N GLN A 38 -5.73 1.28 -17.31
CA GLN A 38 -5.86 0.07 -18.11
C GLN A 38 -4.78 -0.98 -17.89
N THR A 39 -4.74 -1.59 -16.71
CA THR A 39 -4.34 -3.01 -16.67
C THR A 39 -5.36 -3.80 -17.50
N PRO A 40 -4.94 -4.65 -18.46
CA PRO A 40 -5.87 -5.51 -19.15
C PRO A 40 -6.66 -6.25 -18.09
N SER A 41 -7.99 -6.11 -18.13
CA SER A 41 -8.89 -6.86 -17.27
C SER A 41 -8.63 -8.33 -17.58
N ILE A 42 -7.80 -8.96 -16.76
CA ILE A 42 -7.80 -10.41 -16.66
C ILE A 42 -9.21 -10.70 -16.20
N VAL A 43 -10.00 -11.17 -17.16
CA VAL A 43 -11.37 -11.65 -17.02
C VAL A 43 -11.50 -12.36 -15.68
N THR A 44 -12.62 -12.08 -15.01
CA THR A 44 -13.15 -12.64 -13.75
C THR A 44 -13.17 -14.17 -13.72
N ALA A 45 -12.01 -14.79 -13.89
CA ALA A 45 -11.67 -16.12 -13.42
C ALA A 45 -11.17 -15.93 -11.99
N ASP A 46 -11.61 -16.79 -11.08
CA ASP A 46 -11.30 -16.73 -9.64
C ASP A 46 -9.82 -16.36 -9.43
N LYS A 47 -9.59 -15.12 -9.01
CA LYS A 47 -8.25 -14.52 -8.97
C LYS A 47 -7.46 -15.27 -7.90
N LEU A 48 -6.51 -16.11 -8.34
CA LEU A 48 -5.73 -16.96 -7.45
C LEU A 48 -4.93 -16.13 -6.42
N LEU A 49 -4.47 -14.96 -6.84
CA LEU A 49 -3.71 -14.01 -6.02
C LEU A 49 -4.50 -12.73 -5.82
N ILE A 50 -4.69 -12.31 -4.58
CA ILE A 50 -5.35 -11.07 -4.21
C ILE A 50 -4.36 -10.08 -3.61
N ASP A 51 -4.66 -8.78 -3.66
CA ASP A 51 -3.84 -7.74 -3.04
C ASP A 51 -4.12 -7.59 -1.53
N ILE A 52 -3.44 -6.66 -0.87
CA ILE A 52 -3.60 -6.43 0.58
C ILE A 52 -4.99 -5.90 0.95
N LYS A 53 -5.61 -5.08 0.10
CA LYS A 53 -6.95 -4.51 0.33
C LYS A 53 -7.99 -5.61 0.27
N GLU A 54 -7.92 -6.43 -0.78
CA GLU A 54 -8.75 -7.61 -0.96
C GLU A 54 -8.53 -8.64 0.17
N THR A 55 -7.29 -8.82 0.63
CA THR A 55 -6.95 -9.73 1.75
C THR A 55 -7.52 -9.25 3.07
N ALA A 56 -7.39 -7.96 3.37
CA ALA A 56 -7.96 -7.33 4.54
C ALA A 56 -9.49 -7.52 4.57
N LEU A 57 -10.14 -7.28 3.42
CA LEU A 57 -11.58 -7.51 3.27
C LEU A 57 -11.95 -8.99 3.41
N TYR A 58 -11.19 -9.90 2.78
CA TYR A 58 -11.44 -11.34 2.83
C TYR A 58 -11.33 -11.92 4.25
N LEU A 59 -10.35 -11.44 5.02
CA LEU A 59 -10.12 -11.86 6.42
C LEU A 59 -10.93 -11.05 7.44
N ASN A 60 -11.68 -10.04 6.99
CA ASN A 60 -12.38 -9.09 7.84
C ASN A 60 -11.45 -8.41 8.88
N MET A 61 -10.31 -7.91 8.39
CA MET A 61 -9.27 -7.20 9.14
C MET A 61 -8.97 -5.85 8.47
N THR A 62 -8.24 -4.96 9.13
CA THR A 62 -7.68 -3.77 8.48
C THR A 62 -6.37 -4.10 7.76
N GLU A 63 -5.99 -3.31 6.76
CA GLU A 63 -4.69 -3.44 6.08
C GLU A 63 -3.51 -3.36 7.07
N ASP A 64 -3.63 -2.48 8.08
CA ASP A 64 -2.64 -2.35 9.15
C ASP A 64 -2.51 -3.63 9.99
N GLN A 65 -3.62 -4.31 10.27
CA GLN A 65 -3.60 -5.59 10.99
C GLN A 65 -2.92 -6.68 10.16
N VAL A 66 -3.23 -6.76 8.86
CA VAL A 66 -2.56 -7.68 7.92
C VAL A 66 -1.05 -7.40 7.88
N MET A 67 -0.68 -6.13 7.75
CA MET A 67 0.72 -5.71 7.73
C MET A 67 1.44 -5.99 9.06
N ASN A 68 0.76 -5.81 10.19
CA ASN A 68 1.30 -6.12 11.51
C ASN A 68 1.59 -7.62 11.65
N ILE A 69 0.72 -8.49 11.13
CA ILE A 69 0.96 -9.95 11.10
C ILE A 69 2.24 -10.25 10.31
N ILE A 70 2.34 -9.74 9.08
CA ILE A 70 3.51 -9.96 8.19
C ILE A 70 4.81 -9.53 8.87
N LYS A 71 4.84 -8.31 9.42
CA LYS A 71 6.03 -7.76 10.09
C LYS A 71 6.40 -8.60 11.31
N THR A 72 5.42 -8.91 12.15
CA THR A 72 5.64 -9.67 13.37
C THR A 72 6.21 -11.06 13.09
N GLU A 73 5.62 -11.80 12.15
CA GLU A 73 6.11 -13.15 11.84
C GLU A 73 7.50 -13.13 11.19
N HIS A 74 7.76 -12.15 10.31
CA HIS A 74 9.08 -11.96 9.71
C HIS A 74 10.15 -11.63 10.77
N GLU A 75 9.84 -10.76 11.71
CA GLU A 75 10.75 -10.41 12.82
C GLU A 75 11.00 -11.61 13.74
N ASN A 76 9.98 -12.40 14.04
CA ASN A 76 10.13 -13.62 14.83
C ASN A 76 11.04 -14.62 14.11
N LEU A 77 10.78 -14.91 12.83
CA LEU A 77 11.64 -15.80 12.03
C LEU A 77 13.08 -15.29 11.99
N SER A 78 13.27 -13.98 11.80
CA SER A 78 14.60 -13.37 11.74
C SER A 78 15.35 -13.47 13.08
N ARG A 79 14.63 -13.46 14.21
CA ARG A 79 15.21 -13.51 15.56
C ARG A 79 15.51 -14.93 16.03
N SER A 80 14.61 -15.89 15.78
CA SER A 80 14.73 -17.27 16.26
C SER A 80 15.30 -18.23 15.21
N GLY A 81 15.29 -17.86 13.93
CA GLY A 81 15.59 -18.74 12.79
C GLY A 81 14.51 -19.79 12.52
N ILE A 82 13.46 -19.87 13.35
CA ILE A 82 12.43 -20.90 13.31
C ILE A 82 11.06 -20.27 13.60
N PHE A 83 10.10 -20.54 12.72
CA PHE A 83 8.71 -20.19 12.95
C PHE A 83 7.88 -21.45 13.25
N GLN A 84 7.05 -21.42 14.30
CA GLN A 84 6.17 -22.54 14.63
C GLN A 84 4.85 -22.42 13.87
N GLY A 85 4.56 -23.43 13.05
CA GLY A 85 3.35 -23.48 12.22
C GLY A 85 3.51 -22.82 10.86
N THR A 86 2.39 -22.54 10.20
CA THR A 86 2.35 -21.94 8.86
C THR A 86 2.42 -20.42 8.95
N MET A 87 3.42 -19.77 8.33
CA MET A 87 3.47 -18.31 8.26
C MET A 87 2.35 -17.74 7.37
N PHE A 88 2.02 -16.47 7.59
CA PHE A 88 1.09 -15.69 6.80
C PHE A 88 1.52 -15.73 5.33
N PRO A 89 0.71 -16.32 4.45
CA PRO A 89 1.16 -16.64 3.11
C PRO A 89 1.12 -15.40 2.23
N TYR A 90 2.29 -14.89 1.86
CA TYR A 90 2.41 -13.81 0.90
C TYR A 90 3.55 -14.05 -0.08
N ILE A 91 3.43 -13.41 -1.23
CA ILE A 91 4.51 -13.24 -2.21
C ILE A 91 4.73 -11.74 -2.34
N ARG A 92 5.99 -11.32 -2.42
CA ARG A 92 6.34 -9.92 -2.66
C ARG A 92 6.90 -9.76 -4.06
N VAL A 93 6.26 -8.92 -4.87
CA VAL A 93 6.72 -8.57 -6.21
C VAL A 93 7.00 -7.07 -6.22
N GLY A 94 8.28 -6.70 -6.19
CA GLY A 94 8.68 -5.31 -5.98
C GLY A 94 8.18 -4.77 -4.64
N ASN A 95 7.27 -3.80 -4.69
CA ASN A 95 6.70 -3.17 -3.51
C ASN A 95 5.27 -3.62 -3.18
N GLU A 96 4.75 -4.59 -3.92
CA GLU A 96 3.38 -5.09 -3.76
C GLU A 96 3.38 -6.45 -3.03
N TYR A 97 2.39 -6.62 -2.16
CA TYR A 97 2.09 -7.89 -1.50
C TYR A 97 0.91 -8.57 -2.20
N LEU A 98 1.12 -9.83 -2.58
CA LEU A 98 0.12 -10.68 -3.21
C LEU A 98 -0.12 -11.92 -2.34
N PHE A 99 -1.37 -12.32 -2.19
CA PHE A 99 -1.79 -13.35 -1.26
C PHE A 99 -2.61 -14.42 -1.98
N ASN A 100 -2.31 -15.68 -1.72
CA ASN A 100 -3.08 -16.78 -2.28
C ASN A 100 -4.29 -17.10 -1.39
N LYS A 101 -5.50 -17.07 -1.95
CA LYS A 101 -6.75 -17.29 -1.19
C LYS A 101 -6.81 -18.64 -0.47
N ASP A 102 -6.40 -19.72 -1.13
CA ASP A 102 -6.46 -21.07 -0.57
C ASP A 102 -5.50 -21.23 0.62
N LEU A 103 -4.32 -20.63 0.52
CA LEU A 103 -3.34 -20.63 1.61
C LEU A 103 -3.80 -19.75 2.78
N LEU A 104 -4.51 -18.65 2.53
CA LEU A 104 -5.07 -17.82 3.60
C LEU A 104 -6.04 -18.61 4.46
N THR A 105 -6.93 -19.43 3.87
CA THR A 105 -7.84 -20.30 4.64
C THR A 105 -7.07 -21.31 5.50
N THR A 106 -6.00 -21.89 4.95
CA THR A 106 -5.13 -22.83 5.68
C THR A 106 -4.43 -22.14 6.85
N TRP A 107 -3.90 -20.94 6.62
CA TRP A 107 -3.29 -20.13 7.67
C TRP A 107 -4.28 -19.74 8.76
N VAL A 108 -5.52 -19.35 8.42
CA VAL A 108 -6.56 -19.01 9.41
C VAL A 108 -6.82 -20.21 10.34
N SER A 109 -6.94 -21.41 9.77
CA SER A 109 -7.14 -22.63 10.55
C SER A 109 -5.97 -22.88 11.51
N ASP A 110 -4.73 -22.87 11.01
CA ASP A 110 -3.54 -23.11 11.82
C ASP A 110 -3.32 -22.02 12.88
N ALA A 111 -3.48 -20.75 12.53
CA ALA A 111 -3.35 -19.62 13.45
C ALA A 111 -4.41 -19.69 14.57
N SER A 112 -5.64 -20.11 14.24
CA SER A 112 -6.72 -20.28 15.22
C SER A 112 -6.47 -21.46 16.16
N LEU A 113 -6.04 -22.61 15.62
CA LEU A 113 -5.73 -23.80 16.42
C LEU A 113 -4.59 -23.54 17.41
N ASN A 114 -3.56 -22.83 16.96
CA ASN A 114 -2.42 -22.45 17.79
C ASN A 114 -2.69 -21.21 18.66
N ARG A 115 -3.87 -20.59 18.54
CA ARG A 115 -4.28 -19.38 19.27
C ARG A 115 -3.24 -18.25 19.19
N ARG A 116 -2.70 -18.02 17.99
CA ARG A 116 -1.65 -17.02 17.79
C ARG A 116 -2.13 -15.64 18.16
N VAL A 117 -1.33 -14.92 18.93
CA VAL A 117 -1.61 -13.52 19.31
C VAL A 117 -0.57 -12.61 18.71
N TYR A 118 -0.99 -11.57 17.99
CA TYR A 118 -0.10 -10.56 17.41
C TYR A 118 -0.21 -9.25 18.20
N LEU A 119 0.84 -8.91 18.94
CA LEU A 119 0.93 -7.69 19.76
C LEU A 119 2.10 -6.84 19.24
N ASN A 120 1.81 -5.86 18.36
CA ASN A 120 2.75 -4.82 17.92
C ASN A 120 4.21 -5.32 17.71
N GLY A 121 4.43 -6.30 16.81
CA GLY A 121 5.77 -6.86 16.54
C GLY A 121 6.18 -8.06 17.41
N GLN A 122 5.28 -8.60 18.24
CA GLN A 122 5.50 -9.86 18.95
C GLN A 122 4.37 -10.86 18.67
N THR A 123 4.73 -12.13 18.45
CA THR A 123 3.75 -13.23 18.43
C THR A 123 3.91 -14.05 19.70
N LYS A 124 2.78 -14.45 20.31
CA LYS A 124 2.72 -15.40 21.41
C LYS A 124 1.92 -16.64 21.02
#